data_AF-A0AAN4WUU0-F1
#
_entry.id   AF-A0AAN4WUU0-F1
#
_cell.length_a   1.000
_cell.length_b   1.000
_cell.length_c   1.000
_cell.angle_alpha   90.00
_cell.angle_beta   90.00
_cell.angle_gamma   90.00
#
_symmetry.space_group_name_H-M   'P 1'
#
loop_
_entity.id
_entity.type
_entity.pdbx_description
1 polymer ?
#
loop_
_entity_poly.entity_id
_entity_poly.type
_entity_poly.pdbx_seq_one_letter_code
_entity_poly.pdbx_strand_id
1 'polypeptide(L)'
;MSSASQAPAGPVPFWHRLNQFFAFPLQRKPLFYSTVLAVCSMLYGVLFFLPDVLAVLLIEVGILLAASRYGFKVVAMGSRGLQRAEDFPDRLDDEWTALPWKLFGILLVQGIVVGWLQRVSTGLVSCPVNSQAR
;
A
#
# COMPACT_ATOMS: atom_id res chain seq x y z
N MET A 1 2.07 -12.08 -44.50
CA MET A 1 3.24 -11.22 -44.26
C MET A 1 3.56 -11.27 -42.78
N SER A 2 4.51 -12.12 -42.39
CA SER A 2 4.98 -12.28 -41.01
C SER A 2 5.80 -11.06 -40.59
N SER A 3 5.25 -10.23 -39.70
CA SER A 3 6.04 -9.26 -38.95
C SER A 3 6.79 -9.99 -37.84
N ALA A 4 8.03 -10.39 -38.14
CA ALA A 4 8.97 -10.94 -37.19
C ALA A 4 9.21 -9.92 -36.06
N SER A 5 8.77 -10.27 -34.85
CA SER A 5 9.14 -9.57 -33.61
C SER A 5 10.64 -9.73 -33.39
N GLN A 6 11.41 -8.76 -33.86
CA GLN A 6 12.85 -8.69 -33.67
C GLN A 6 13.15 -8.54 -32.18
N ALA A 7 13.61 -9.62 -31.55
CA ALA A 7 14.08 -9.60 -30.17
C ALA A 7 15.35 -8.71 -30.09
N PRO A 8 15.45 -7.78 -29.12
CA PRO A 8 16.64 -6.95 -29.00
C PRO A 8 17.85 -7.80 -28.61
N ALA A 9 18.94 -7.59 -29.33
CA ALA A 9 20.23 -8.21 -29.09
C ALA A 9 20.89 -7.64 -27.82
N GLY A 10 20.98 -8.46 -26.77
CA GLY A 10 21.75 -8.17 -25.55
C GLY A 10 20.90 -7.82 -24.31
N PRO A 11 21.41 -8.08 -23.10
CA PRO A 11 20.74 -7.71 -21.86
C PRO A 11 20.65 -6.17 -21.76
N VAL A 12 19.43 -5.65 -21.69
CA VAL A 12 19.19 -4.20 -21.54
C VAL A 12 19.88 -3.64 -20.29
N PRO A 13 20.57 -2.49 -20.38
CA PRO A 13 21.27 -1.90 -19.25
C PRO A 13 20.29 -1.44 -18.16
N PHE A 14 20.72 -1.51 -16.90
CA PHE A 14 19.90 -1.14 -15.73
C PHE A 14 19.28 0.26 -15.85
N TRP A 15 20.06 1.26 -16.27
CA TRP A 15 19.61 2.64 -16.36
C TRP A 15 18.43 2.84 -17.33
N HIS A 16 18.33 2.02 -18.37
CA HIS A 16 17.17 2.05 -19.27
C HIS A 16 15.92 1.41 -18.66
N ARG A 17 16.11 0.40 -17.80
CA ARG A 17 15.03 -0.22 -17.01
C ARG A 17 14.54 0.70 -15.88
N LEU A 18 15.37 1.61 -15.39
CA LEU A 18 14.96 2.52 -14.32
C LEU A 18 13.81 3.45 -14.76
N ASN A 19 13.86 3.97 -15.98
CA ASN A 19 12.78 4.81 -16.50
C ASN A 19 11.46 4.03 -16.67
N GLN A 20 11.54 2.76 -17.07
CA GLN A 20 10.38 1.88 -17.21
C GLN A 20 9.76 1.53 -15.85
N PHE A 21 10.56 1.48 -14.78
CA PHE A 21 10.06 1.34 -13.40
C PHE A 21 9.18 2.52 -12.99
N PHE A 22 9.56 3.76 -13.32
CA PHE A 22 8.72 4.94 -13.01
C PHE A 22 7.43 5.00 -13.83
N ALA A 23 7.39 4.37 -15.01
CA ALA A 23 6.18 4.23 -15.79
C ALA A 23 5.24 3.13 -15.26
N PHE A 24 5.66 2.35 -14.25
CA PHE A 24 4.87 1.24 -13.70
C PHE A 24 3.46 1.64 -13.23
N PRO A 25 3.25 2.75 -12.49
CA PRO A 25 1.90 3.15 -12.05
C PRO A 25 0.94 3.45 -13.21
N LEU A 26 1.47 3.81 -14.39
CA LEU A 26 0.70 4.12 -15.59
C LEU A 26 0.35 2.87 -16.41
N GLN A 27 0.77 1.68 -15.99
CA GLN A 27 0.37 0.44 -16.64
C GLN A 27 -1.11 0.12 -16.36
N ARG A 28 -1.76 -0.57 -17.30
CA ARG A 28 -3.20 -0.85 -17.23
C ARG A 28 -3.63 -1.56 -15.94
N LYS A 29 -2.88 -2.57 -15.48
CA LYS A 29 -3.21 -3.32 -14.27
C LYS A 29 -3.20 -2.45 -12.99
N PRO A 30 -2.12 -1.70 -12.66
CA PRO A 30 -2.13 -0.83 -11.49
C PRO A 30 -3.15 0.31 -11.61
N LEU A 31 -3.36 0.89 -12.80
CA LEU A 31 -4.38 1.91 -13.03
C LEU A 31 -5.80 1.38 -12.77
N PHE A 32 -6.11 0.18 -13.26
CA PHE A 32 -7.41 -0.42 -13.03
C PHE A 32 -7.61 -0.70 -11.54
N TYR A 33 -6.59 -1.23 -10.87
CA TYR A 33 -6.64 -1.51 -9.44
C TYR A 33 -6.85 -0.23 -8.60
N SER A 34 -6.13 0.85 -8.90
CA SER A 34 -6.31 2.13 -8.21
C SER A 34 -7.67 2.76 -8.49
N THR A 35 -8.19 2.62 -9.72
CA THR A 35 -9.54 3.08 -10.08
C THR A 35 -10.61 2.32 -9.30
N VAL A 36 -10.48 0.99 -9.19
CA VAL A 36 -11.39 0.17 -8.37
C VAL A 36 -11.34 0.61 -6.91
N LEU A 37 -10.14 0.83 -6.35
CA LEU A 37 -10.00 1.34 -4.98
C LEU A 37 -10.64 2.73 -4.79
N ALA A 38 -10.49 3.63 -5.77
CA ALA A 38 -11.12 4.95 -5.74
C ALA A 38 -12.65 4.87 -5.84
N VAL A 39 -13.20 3.92 -6.60
CA VAL A 39 -14.64 3.67 -6.60
C VAL A 39 -15.08 3.09 -5.25
N CYS A 40 -14.29 2.19 -4.66
CA CYS A 40 -14.57 1.67 -3.31
C CYS A 40 -14.57 2.77 -2.24
N SER A 41 -13.82 3.87 -2.40
CA SER A 41 -13.91 4.98 -1.43
C SER A 41 -15.23 5.73 -1.49
N MET A 42 -15.95 5.71 -2.62
CA MET A 42 -17.31 6.26 -2.71
C MET A 42 -18.38 5.35 -2.08
N LEU A 43 -18.04 4.12 -1.67
CA LEU A 43 -18.97 3.14 -1.12
C LEU A 43 -19.51 3.52 0.27
N TYR A 44 -19.03 4.63 0.85
CA TYR A 44 -19.50 5.20 2.10
C TYR A 44 -21.03 5.31 2.17
N GLY A 45 -21.66 5.81 1.09
CA GLY A 45 -23.13 5.98 1.04
C GLY A 45 -23.93 4.68 1.06
N VAL A 46 -23.29 3.52 0.84
CA VAL A 46 -23.94 2.20 0.87
C VAL A 46 -23.98 1.63 2.29
N LEU A 47 -23.10 2.08 3.19
CA LEU A 47 -23.02 1.61 4.57
C LEU A 47 -23.95 2.39 5.53
N PHE A 48 -25.19 2.65 5.11
CA PHE A 48 -26.17 3.46 5.85
C PHE A 48 -26.56 2.89 7.22
N PHE A 49 -26.25 1.61 7.48
CA PHE A 49 -26.57 0.91 8.72
C PHE A 49 -25.50 1.06 9.82
N LEU A 50 -24.34 1.64 9.50
CA LEU A 50 -23.18 1.74 10.40
C LEU A 50 -22.93 3.22 10.76
N PRO A 51 -22.54 3.55 12.01
CA PRO A 51 -22.21 4.93 12.36
C PRO A 51 -21.05 5.45 11.51
N ASP A 52 -21.17 6.71 11.08
CA ASP A 52 -20.29 7.38 10.11
C ASP A 52 -18.80 7.12 10.34
N VAL A 53 -18.33 7.27 11.59
CA VAL A 53 -16.92 7.07 11.95
C VAL A 53 -16.45 5.64 11.70
N LEU A 54 -17.25 4.63 12.06
CA LEU A 54 -16.90 3.23 11.82
C LEU A 54 -16.94 2.88 10.34
N ALA A 55 -17.88 3.46 9.59
CA ALA A 55 -17.97 3.28 8.14
C ALA A 55 -16.74 3.84 7.42
N VAL A 56 -16.32 5.07 7.74
CA VAL A 56 -15.08 5.64 7.21
C VAL A 56 -13.88 4.78 7.56
N LEU A 57 -13.72 4.42 8.84
CA LEU A 57 -12.56 3.66 9.30
C LEU A 57 -12.48 2.29 8.62
N LEU A 58 -13.61 1.58 8.46
CA LEU A 58 -13.65 0.29 7.79
C LEU A 58 -13.29 0.38 6.31
N ILE A 59 -13.80 1.40 5.60
CA ILE A 59 -13.48 1.63 4.19
C ILE A 59 -12.01 1.98 4.03
N GLU A 60 -11.50 2.94 4.81
CA GLU A 60 -10.10 3.39 4.73
C GLU A 60 -9.14 2.25 5.07
N VAL A 61 -9.39 1.51 6.15
CA VAL A 61 -8.57 0.36 6.53
C VAL A 61 -8.64 -0.72 5.45
N GLY A 62 -9.81 -0.99 4.87
CA GLY A 62 -9.97 -1.94 3.77
C GLY A 62 -9.18 -1.54 2.52
N ILE A 63 -9.23 -0.26 2.15
CA ILE A 63 -8.47 0.30 1.01
C ILE A 63 -6.97 0.25 1.30
N LEU A 64 -6.53 0.68 2.47
CA LEU A 64 -5.11 0.66 2.89
C LEU A 64 -4.56 -0.76 2.87
N LEU A 65 -5.34 -1.72 3.36
CA LEU A 65 -4.99 -3.13 3.37
C LEU A 65 -4.87 -3.69 1.96
N ALA A 66 -5.82 -3.38 1.08
CA ALA A 66 -5.82 -3.78 -0.32
C ALA A 66 -4.61 -3.16 -1.07
N ALA A 67 -4.40 -1.85 -0.90
CA ALA A 67 -3.26 -1.13 -1.45
C ALA A 67 -1.93 -1.68 -0.94
N SER A 68 -1.82 -2.01 0.35
CA SER A 68 -0.64 -2.63 0.95
C SER A 68 -0.34 -3.99 0.32
N ARG A 69 -1.35 -4.88 0.21
CA ARG A 69 -1.20 -6.20 -0.43
C ARG A 69 -0.68 -6.08 -1.85
N TYR A 70 -1.24 -5.15 -2.63
CA TYR A 70 -0.79 -4.91 -3.99
C TYR A 70 0.61 -4.30 -4.04
N GLY A 71 0.90 -3.32 -3.18
CA GLY A 71 2.21 -2.66 -3.08
C GLY A 71 3.33 -3.66 -2.75
N PHE A 72 3.10 -4.58 -1.82
CA PHE A 72 4.04 -5.66 -1.52
C PHE A 72 4.28 -6.57 -2.73
N LYS A 73 3.24 -6.93 -3.48
CA LYS A 73 3.39 -7.69 -4.73
C LYS A 73 4.26 -6.91 -5.73
N VAL A 74 4.03 -5.62 -5.90
CA VAL A 74 4.82 -4.77 -6.82
C VAL A 74 6.28 -4.69 -6.38
N VAL A 75 6.55 -4.45 -5.09
CA VAL A 75 7.93 -4.36 -4.56
C VAL A 75 8.68 -5.69 -4.68
N ALA A 76 8.01 -6.80 -4.34
CA ALA A 76 8.61 -8.13 -4.38
C ALA A 76 8.90 -8.61 -5.81
N MET A 77 8.09 -8.18 -6.78
CA MET A 77 8.31 -8.48 -8.19
C MET A 77 9.32 -7.51 -8.83
N GLY A 78 9.31 -6.25 -8.38
CA GLY A 78 10.31 -5.25 -8.75
C GLY A 78 11.72 -5.66 -8.34
N SER A 79 11.91 -6.26 -7.16
CA SER A 79 13.22 -6.77 -6.72
C SER A 79 13.71 -7.96 -7.56
N ARG A 80 12.79 -8.74 -8.14
CA ARG A 80 13.09 -9.81 -9.12
C ARG A 80 13.38 -9.28 -10.53
N GLY A 81 13.33 -7.96 -10.73
CA GLY A 81 13.59 -7.30 -12.01
C GLY A 81 12.42 -7.30 -12.98
N LEU A 82 11.23 -7.73 -12.55
CA LEU A 82 10.02 -7.75 -13.36
C LEU A 82 9.37 -6.37 -13.36
N GLN A 83 9.25 -5.78 -14.54
CA GLN A 83 8.80 -4.39 -14.70
C GLN A 83 7.44 -4.25 -15.38
N ARG A 84 6.86 -5.34 -15.87
CA ARG A 84 5.50 -5.34 -16.44
C ARG A 84 4.59 -6.06 -15.48
N ALA A 85 3.49 -5.42 -15.12
CA ALA A 85 2.45 -6.03 -14.32
C ALA A 85 1.80 -7.23 -15.04
N GLU A 86 1.89 -7.28 -16.37
CA GLU A 86 1.44 -8.40 -17.20
C GLU A 86 2.15 -9.70 -16.87
N ASP A 87 3.46 -9.62 -16.63
CA ASP A 87 4.34 -10.77 -16.35
C ASP A 87 4.25 -11.23 -14.88
N PHE A 88 3.35 -10.67 -14.08
CA PHE A 88 3.18 -11.07 -12.69
C PHE A 88 2.44 -12.41 -12.61
N PRO A 89 2.95 -13.40 -11.85
CA PRO A 89 2.25 -14.65 -11.66
C PRO A 89 0.95 -14.41 -10.90
N ASP A 90 -0.06 -15.20 -11.25
CA ASP A 90 -1.40 -15.10 -10.67
C ASP A 90 -1.43 -15.60 -9.23
N ARG A 91 -0.60 -16.61 -8.90
CA ARG A 91 -0.35 -17.07 -7.54
C ARG A 91 1.05 -16.67 -7.08
N LEU A 92 1.13 -16.06 -5.90
CA LEU A 92 2.37 -15.98 -5.14
C LEU A 92 2.45 -17.24 -4.27
N ASP A 93 3.66 -17.72 -4.01
CA ASP A 93 3.91 -18.82 -3.08
C ASP A 93 3.21 -18.55 -1.73
N ASP A 94 2.69 -19.60 -1.08
CA ASP A 94 1.88 -19.47 0.14
C ASP A 94 2.56 -18.66 1.25
N GLU A 95 3.90 -18.77 1.34
CA GLU A 95 4.72 -17.99 2.28
C GLU A 95 4.67 -16.47 2.03
N TRP A 96 4.53 -16.05 0.77
CA TRP A 96 4.51 -14.64 0.37
C TRP A 96 3.11 -14.03 0.47
N THR A 97 2.07 -14.86 0.57
CA THR A 97 0.67 -14.43 0.69
C THR A 97 0.36 -13.86 2.07
N ALA A 98 0.98 -14.38 3.12
CA ALA A 98 0.79 -13.91 4.50
C ALA A 98 1.64 -12.68 4.87
N LEU A 99 2.68 -12.39 4.09
CA LEU A 99 3.67 -11.35 4.38
C LEU A 99 3.07 -9.93 4.44
N PRO A 100 2.19 -9.51 3.50
CA PRO A 100 1.53 -8.21 3.56
C PRO A 100 0.66 -8.05 4.82
N TRP A 101 -0.04 -9.11 5.22
CA TRP A 101 -0.90 -9.10 6.40
C TRP A 101 -0.12 -8.91 7.70
N LYS A 102 1.02 -9.58 7.83
CA LYS A 102 1.91 -9.43 8.99
C LYS A 102 2.47 -8.02 9.09
N LEU A 103 2.97 -7.47 7.98
CA LEU A 103 3.56 -6.13 7.95
C LEU A 103 2.51 -5.04 8.16
N PHE A 104 1.32 -5.20 7.59
CA PHE A 104 0.19 -4.32 7.85
C PHE A 104 -0.21 -4.35 9.33
N GLY A 105 -0.30 -5.54 9.93
CA GLY A 105 -0.58 -5.69 11.36
C GLY A 105 0.47 -4.99 12.23
N ILE A 106 1.76 -5.14 11.91
CA ILE A 106 2.85 -4.44 12.61
C ILE A 106 2.71 -2.92 12.49
N LEU A 107 2.44 -2.40 11.29
CA LEU A 107 2.24 -0.97 11.06
C LEU A 107 1.02 -0.43 11.83
N LEU A 108 -0.06 -1.19 11.88
CA LEU A 108 -1.28 -0.83 12.62
C LEU A 108 -1.01 -0.78 14.12
N VAL A 109 -0.31 -1.78 14.66
CA VAL A 109 0.13 -1.81 16.07
C VAL A 109 1.05 -0.63 16.37
N GLN A 110 2.02 -0.34 15.51
CA GLN A 110 2.90 0.83 15.67
C GLN A 110 2.11 2.15 15.67
N GLY A 111 1.15 2.31 14.76
CA GLY A 111 0.27 3.49 14.72
C GLY A 111 -0.52 3.67 16.02
N ILE A 112 -1.05 2.58 16.58
CA ILE A 112 -1.76 2.59 17.87
C ILE A 112 -0.82 3.00 19.01
N VAL A 113 0.37 2.39 19.07
CA VAL A 113 1.36 2.69 20.13
C VAL A 113 1.80 4.15 20.06
N VAL A 114 2.09 4.67 18.87
CA VAL A 114 2.49 6.07 18.67
C VAL A 114 1.35 7.02 19.04
N GLY A 115 0.11 6.72 18.61
CA GLY A 115 -1.06 7.52 18.96
C GLY A 115 -1.34 7.53 20.48
N TRP A 116 -1.15 6.39 21.14
CA TRP A 116 -1.25 6.31 22.60
C TRP A 116 -0.16 7.13 23.29
N LEU A 117 1.09 7.00 22.84
CA LEU A 117 2.22 7.76 23.37
C LEU A 117 1.99 9.28 23.23
N GLN A 118 1.47 9.72 22.09
CA GLN A 118 1.07 11.11 21.87
C GLN A 118 0.06 11.55 22.94
N ARG A 119 -1.03 10.79 23.15
CA ARG A 119 -2.06 11.12 24.15
C ARG A 119 -1.49 11.25 25.57
N VAL A 120 -0.58 10.34 25.96
CA VAL A 120 0.09 10.40 27.27
C VAL A 120 1.02 11.61 27.36
N SER A 121 1.84 11.86 26.33
CA SER A 121 2.77 13.00 26.31
C SER A 121 2.05 14.35 26.38
N THR A 122 0.95 14.52 25.63
CA THR A 122 0.14 15.75 25.69
C THR A 122 -0.47 15.92 27.08
N GLY A 123 -0.94 14.83 27.69
CA GLY A 123 -1.44 14.82 29.08
C GLY A 123 -0.40 15.29 30.11
N LEU A 124 0.86 14.86 29.96
CA LEU A 124 1.97 15.29 30.80
C LEU A 124 2.34 16.77 30.60
N VAL A 125 2.31 17.27 29.37
CA VAL A 125 2.57 18.69 29.05
C VAL A 125 1.46 19.60 29.59
N SER A 126 0.21 19.13 29.62
CA SER A 126 -0.93 19.89 30.14
C SER A 126 -1.04 19.90 31.68
N CYS A 127 -0.23 19.12 32.41
CA CYS A 127 -0.15 19.26 33.86
C CYS A 127 0.68 20.51 34.20
N PRO A 128 0.09 21.56 34.83
CA PRO A 128 0.89 22.66 35.35
C PRO A 128 1.82 22.11 36.41
N VAL A 129 3.12 22.10 36.15
CA VAL A 129 4.12 21.82 37.18
C VAL A 129 3.97 22.93 38.21
N ASN A 130 3.42 22.62 39.37
CA ASN A 130 3.26 23.56 40.47
C ASN A 130 4.64 23.91 41.02
N SER A 131 5.31 24.87 40.40
CA SER A 131 6.56 25.49 40.87
C SER A 131 6.27 26.49 42.01
N GLN A 132 5.54 26.04 43.03
CA GLN A 132 5.34 26.76 44.30
C GLN A 132 5.97 25.94 45.42
N ALA A 133 7.30 25.86 45.39
CA ALA A 133 8.12 25.43 46.53
C ALA A 133 9.58 25.86 46.32
N ARG A 134 9.83 27.16 46.15
CA ARG A 134 11.09 27.78 46.58
C ARG A 134 10.94 29.29 46.72
#